data_AF-A0A3C1JKV7-F1
#
_entry.id   AF-A0A3C1JKV7-F1
#
_cell.length_a   1.000
_cell.length_b   1.000
_cell.length_c   1.000
_cell.angle_alpha   90.00
_cell.angle_beta   90.00
_cell.angle_gamma   90.00
#
_symmetry.space_group_name_H-M   'P 1'
#
loop_
_entity.id
_entity.type
_entity.pdbx_description
1 polymer ?
#
loop_
_entity_poly.entity_id
_entity_poly.type
_entity_poly.pdbx_seq_one_letter_code
_entity_poly.pdbx_strand_id
1 'polypeptide(L)'
;ILRSLETYKDYTTICASAPAEILAIIALTNWSSIVSGQKAIVSANLKLWEAFMSDHEPLFRWVRPTGGSVGFPQWLGEGSVDEFAENAVQEAGVMVLPSSVFRHGNPRAAMTNNFRVGLGRKSFASAIDRLGSHVRARYG
;
A
#
# COMPACT_ATOMS: atom_id res chain seq x y z
N ILE A 1 16.75 -21.93 23.22
CA ILE A 1 15.88 -21.07 22.38
C ILE A 1 15.09 -20.08 23.25
N LEU A 2 14.20 -20.50 24.15
CA LEU A 2 13.38 -19.57 24.97
C LEU A 2 14.22 -18.56 25.79
N ARG A 3 15.24 -19.03 26.52
CA ARG A 3 16.15 -18.16 27.27
C ARG A 3 16.89 -17.14 26.39
N SER A 4 17.23 -17.53 25.16
CA SER A 4 17.89 -16.65 24.19
C SER A 4 16.94 -15.54 23.70
N LEU A 5 15.65 -15.86 23.53
CA LEU A 5 14.62 -14.88 23.15
C LEU A 5 14.34 -13.90 24.30
N GLU A 6 14.30 -14.38 25.54
CA GLU A 6 14.12 -13.55 26.74
C GLU A 6 15.25 -12.52 26.89
N THR A 7 16.52 -12.95 26.83
CA THR A 7 17.67 -12.05 26.88
C THR A 7 17.63 -11.01 25.75
N TYR A 8 17.20 -11.40 24.55
CA TYR A 8 17.07 -10.48 23.43
C TYR A 8 15.92 -9.47 23.63
N LYS A 9 14.82 -9.92 24.24
CA LYS A 9 13.69 -9.04 24.58
C LYS A 9 14.12 -8.00 25.61
N ASP A 10 14.82 -8.40 26.67
CA ASP A 10 15.31 -7.47 27.70
C ASP A 10 16.26 -6.42 27.12
N TYR A 11 17.08 -6.80 26.14
CA TYR A 11 17.98 -5.88 25.46
C TYR A 11 17.27 -4.89 24.51
N THR A 12 16.16 -5.30 23.89
CA THR A 12 15.51 -4.51 22.82
C THR A 12 14.28 -3.75 23.27
N THR A 13 13.40 -4.38 24.06
CA THR A 13 12.03 -3.89 24.28
C THR A 13 11.51 -4.06 25.70
N ILE A 14 12.10 -4.95 26.50
CA ILE A 14 11.68 -5.34 27.86
C ILE A 14 10.25 -5.90 27.87
N CYS A 15 9.23 -5.05 27.72
CA CYS A 15 7.83 -5.44 27.58
C CYS A 15 7.03 -4.36 26.82
N ALA A 16 5.85 -4.75 26.35
CA ALA A 16 4.86 -3.78 25.88
C ALA A 16 4.30 -2.98 27.06
N SER A 17 3.72 -1.81 26.78
CA SER A 17 3.03 -1.04 27.82
C SER A 17 1.71 -1.72 28.21
N ALA A 18 1.40 -1.75 29.50
CA ALA A 18 0.17 -2.35 30.01
C ALA A 18 -1.11 -1.81 29.33
N PRO A 19 -1.25 -0.49 29.02
CA PRO A 19 -2.40 -0.02 28.27
C PRO A 19 -2.50 -0.60 26.85
N ALA A 20 -1.38 -0.79 26.15
CA ALA A 20 -1.38 -1.40 24.83
C ALA A 20 -1.78 -2.87 24.88
N GLU A 21 -1.38 -3.60 25.93
CA GLU A 21 -1.80 -4.98 26.16
C GLU A 21 -3.32 -5.08 26.37
N ILE A 22 -3.91 -4.16 27.16
CA ILE A 22 -5.36 -4.09 27.35
C ILE A 22 -6.07 -3.85 26.00
N LEU A 23 -5.60 -2.88 25.21
CA LEU A 23 -6.18 -2.60 23.88
C LEU A 23 -6.02 -3.79 22.92
N ALA A 24 -4.89 -4.50 22.99
CA ALA A 24 -4.65 -5.70 22.19
C ALA A 24 -5.62 -6.83 22.57
N ILE A 25 -5.88 -7.05 23.86
CA ILE A 25 -6.87 -8.03 24.34
C ILE A 25 -8.26 -7.67 23.84
N ILE A 26 -8.67 -6.40 23.94
CA ILE A 26 -9.96 -5.91 23.42
C ILE A 26 -10.06 -6.18 21.92
N ALA A 27 -9.02 -5.84 21.15
CA ALA A 27 -9.00 -6.04 19.71
C ALA A 27 -9.03 -7.52 19.31
N LEU A 28 -8.25 -8.38 19.99
CA LEU A 28 -8.22 -9.83 19.74
C LEU A 28 -9.54 -10.50 20.12
N THR A 29 -10.21 -10.04 21.18
CA THR A 29 -11.53 -10.56 21.58
C THR A 29 -12.60 -10.21 20.54
N ASN A 30 -12.47 -9.07 19.87
CA ASN A 30 -13.42 -8.55 18.88
C ASN A 30 -12.91 -8.65 17.43
N TRP A 31 -11.91 -9.51 17.18
CA TRP A 31 -11.15 -9.52 15.92
C TRP A 31 -12.02 -9.70 14.68
N SER A 32 -13.07 -10.52 14.78
CA SER A 32 -13.95 -10.86 13.66
C SER A 32 -14.65 -9.63 13.09
N SER A 33 -15.14 -8.72 13.96
CA SER A 33 -15.78 -7.48 13.56
C SER A 33 -14.79 -6.48 12.95
N ILE A 34 -13.57 -6.41 13.50
CA ILE A 34 -12.52 -5.52 12.98
C ILE A 34 -12.10 -6.00 11.58
N VAL A 35 -11.77 -7.28 11.45
CA VAL A 35 -11.31 -7.88 10.20
C VAL A 35 -12.39 -7.84 9.12
N SER A 36 -13.66 -8.13 9.45
CA SER A 36 -14.75 -8.06 8.47
C SER A 36 -14.92 -6.64 7.92
N GLY A 37 -14.84 -5.62 8.77
CA GLY A 37 -14.87 -4.22 8.36
C GLY A 37 -13.69 -3.83 7.46
N GLN A 38 -12.47 -4.24 7.80
CA GLN A 38 -11.30 -3.97 6.95
C GLN A 38 -11.40 -4.69 5.59
N LYS A 39 -11.85 -5.96 5.58
CA LYS A 39 -12.06 -6.72 4.35
C LYS A 39 -13.10 -6.05 3.45
N ALA A 40 -14.20 -5.55 4.01
CA ALA A 40 -15.22 -4.83 3.25
C ALA A 40 -14.64 -3.58 2.56
N ILE A 41 -13.83 -2.78 3.27
CA ILE A 41 -13.14 -1.60 2.70
C ILE A 41 -12.22 -2.01 1.55
N VAL A 42 -11.34 -3.00 1.79
CA VAL A 42 -10.38 -3.45 0.78
C VAL A 42 -11.08 -4.03 -0.45
N SER A 43 -12.12 -4.84 -0.26
CA SER A 43 -12.87 -5.43 -1.37
C SER A 43 -13.62 -4.38 -2.20
N ALA A 44 -14.17 -3.33 -1.57
CA ALA A 44 -14.80 -2.23 -2.31
C ALA A 44 -13.77 -1.42 -3.10
N ASN A 45 -12.64 -1.09 -2.48
CA ASN A 45 -11.56 -0.33 -3.11
C ASN A 45 -10.87 -1.10 -4.24
N LEU A 46 -10.75 -2.43 -4.11
CA LEU A 46 -10.18 -3.28 -5.15
C LEU A 46 -11.00 -3.19 -6.45
N LYS A 47 -12.33 -3.11 -6.38
CA LYS A 47 -13.18 -2.95 -7.57
C LYS A 47 -12.93 -1.60 -8.27
N LEU A 48 -12.81 -0.52 -7.50
CA LEU A 48 -12.48 0.81 -8.03
C LEU A 48 -11.09 0.81 -8.68
N TRP A 49 -10.16 0.10 -8.07
CA TRP A 49 -8.81 -0.05 -8.59
C TRP A 49 -8.75 -0.90 -9.87
N GLU A 50 -9.52 -1.98 -9.96
CA GLU A 50 -9.70 -2.78 -11.17
C GLU A 50 -10.23 -1.92 -12.33
N ALA A 51 -11.25 -1.09 -12.07
CA ALA A 51 -11.80 -0.17 -13.07
C ALA A 51 -10.74 0.84 -13.54
N PHE A 52 -10.04 1.49 -12.60
CA PHE A 52 -8.95 2.44 -12.93
C PHE A 52 -7.86 1.79 -13.81
N MET A 53 -7.47 0.56 -13.48
CA MET A 53 -6.47 -0.17 -14.25
C MET A 53 -6.94 -0.52 -15.66
N SER A 54 -8.23 -0.84 -15.81
CA SER A 54 -8.83 -1.08 -17.13
C SER A 54 -8.90 0.19 -17.97
N ASP A 55 -9.26 1.32 -17.36
CA ASP A 55 -9.40 2.62 -18.04
C ASP A 55 -8.04 3.19 -18.49
N HIS A 56 -6.94 2.74 -17.87
CA HIS A 56 -5.58 3.21 -18.12
C HIS A 56 -4.61 2.08 -18.50
N GLU A 57 -5.12 1.02 -19.12
CA GLU A 57 -4.35 -0.19 -19.47
C GLU A 57 -3.03 0.08 -20.25
N PRO A 58 -2.95 1.05 -21.19
CA PRO A 58 -1.69 1.36 -21.87
C PRO A 58 -0.60 1.89 -20.94
N LEU A 59 -0.97 2.50 -19.81
CA LEU A 59 -0.05 3.15 -18.87
C LEU A 59 0.32 2.28 -17.68
N PHE A 60 -0.47 1.22 -17.41
CA PHE A 60 -0.26 0.37 -16.24
C PHE A 60 -0.39 -1.11 -16.57
N ARG A 61 0.59 -1.89 -16.12
CA ARG A 61 0.48 -3.35 -16.02
C ARG A 61 0.36 -3.75 -14.58
N TRP A 62 -0.59 -4.61 -14.25
CA TRP A 62 -0.74 -5.04 -12.86
C TRP A 62 -1.17 -6.49 -12.74
N VAL A 63 -0.89 -7.06 -11.58
CA VAL A 63 -1.41 -8.35 -11.15
C VAL A 63 -2.37 -8.08 -10.01
N ARG A 64 -3.60 -8.58 -10.15
CA ARG A 64 -4.62 -8.48 -9.12
C ARG A 64 -4.14 -9.13 -7.81
N PRO A 65 -4.10 -8.40 -6.69
CA PRO A 65 -3.74 -8.98 -5.39
C PRO A 65 -4.71 -10.09 -4.99
N THR A 66 -4.18 -11.24 -4.56
CA THR A 66 -4.97 -12.37 -4.04
C THR A 66 -5.25 -12.25 -2.54
N GLY A 67 -4.57 -11.34 -1.85
CA GLY A 67 -4.72 -11.06 -0.43
C GLY A 67 -4.03 -9.77 -0.02
N GLY A 68 -4.27 -9.35 1.23
CA GLY A 68 -3.75 -8.08 1.76
C GLY A 68 -4.51 -6.85 1.26
N SER A 69 -3.97 -5.67 1.57
CA SER A 69 -4.58 -4.36 1.27
C SER A 69 -3.69 -3.49 0.39
N VAL A 70 -2.83 -4.11 -0.42
CA VAL A 70 -1.76 -3.43 -1.17
C VAL A 70 -1.69 -3.97 -2.59
N GLY A 71 -1.57 -3.07 -3.56
CA GLY A 71 -1.25 -3.39 -4.95
C GLY A 71 0.16 -2.93 -5.32
N PHE A 72 0.73 -3.54 -6.36
CA PHE A 72 2.07 -3.22 -6.86
C PHE A 72 2.13 -3.17 -8.40
N PRO A 73 1.34 -2.30 -9.04
CA PRO A 73 1.36 -2.12 -10.50
C PRO A 73 2.73 -1.63 -11.00
N GLN A 74 2.99 -1.92 -12.27
CA GLN A 74 4.08 -1.38 -13.07
C GLN A 74 3.57 -0.19 -13.88
N TRP A 75 4.28 0.93 -13.80
CA TRP A 75 4.18 2.09 -14.68
C TRP A 75 4.83 1.76 -16.04
N LEU A 76 4.05 1.93 -17.11
CA LEU A 76 4.45 1.73 -18.50
C LEU A 76 4.53 3.04 -19.30
N GLY A 77 4.04 4.15 -18.73
CA GLY A 77 4.12 5.45 -19.37
C GLY A 77 5.55 6.00 -19.40
N GLU A 78 5.69 7.19 -19.95
CA GLU A 78 6.99 7.85 -20.07
C GLU A 78 7.60 8.19 -18.70
N GLY A 79 8.93 8.18 -18.66
CA GLY A 79 9.70 8.47 -17.46
C GLY A 79 9.72 7.34 -16.42
N SER A 80 10.30 7.66 -15.28
CA SER A 80 10.44 6.75 -14.15
C SER A 80 9.19 6.78 -13.25
N VAL A 81 8.98 5.69 -12.51
CA VAL A 81 7.91 5.62 -11.52
C VAL A 81 8.12 6.59 -10.36
N ASP A 82 9.36 7.00 -10.08
CA ASP A 82 9.70 8.04 -9.12
C ASP A 82 9.15 9.41 -9.59
N GLU A 83 9.38 9.77 -10.85
CA GLU A 83 8.82 10.99 -11.46
C GLU A 83 7.29 10.94 -11.49
N PHE A 84 6.69 9.79 -11.82
CA PHE A 84 5.24 9.61 -11.74
C PHE A 84 4.71 9.83 -10.31
N ALA A 85 5.36 9.25 -9.31
CA ALA A 85 4.96 9.40 -7.90
C ALA A 85 5.08 10.86 -7.43
N GLU A 86 6.14 11.56 -7.86
CA GLU A 86 6.34 12.97 -7.57
C GLU A 86 5.27 13.86 -8.23
N ASN A 87 4.98 13.66 -9.51
CA ASN A 87 3.94 14.41 -10.21
C ASN A 87 2.54 14.15 -9.60
N ALA A 88 2.24 12.90 -9.26
CA ALA A 88 0.96 12.55 -8.64
C ALA A 88 0.75 13.25 -7.28
N VAL A 89 1.81 13.40 -6.47
CA VAL A 89 1.69 14.11 -5.19
C VAL A 89 1.65 15.63 -5.38
N GLN A 90 2.47 16.20 -6.27
CA GLN A 90 2.57 17.64 -6.47
C GLN A 90 1.34 18.21 -7.17
N GLU A 91 0.84 17.55 -8.21
CA GLU A 91 -0.25 18.05 -9.05
C GLU A 91 -1.62 17.53 -8.61
N ALA A 92 -1.69 16.27 -8.19
CA ALA A 92 -2.96 15.64 -7.82
C ALA A 92 -3.16 15.51 -6.31
N GLY A 93 -2.15 15.79 -5.48
CA GLY A 93 -2.20 15.58 -4.03
C GLY A 93 -2.42 14.11 -3.64
N VAL A 94 -1.98 13.17 -4.48
CA VAL A 94 -2.13 11.73 -4.28
C VAL A 94 -0.75 11.10 -4.14
N MET A 95 -0.48 10.51 -2.97
CA MET A 95 0.80 9.86 -2.69
C MET A 95 0.75 8.36 -3.03
N VAL A 96 1.65 7.93 -3.90
CA VAL A 96 2.03 6.53 -4.12
C VAL A 96 3.51 6.36 -3.75
N LEU A 97 3.94 5.12 -3.52
CA LEU A 97 5.31 4.86 -3.07
C LEU A 97 6.08 4.10 -4.18
N PRO A 98 7.07 4.73 -4.85
CA PRO A 98 7.77 4.10 -5.98
C PRO A 98 8.62 2.91 -5.54
N SER A 99 8.97 2.02 -6.47
CA SER A 99 9.70 0.79 -6.18
C SER A 99 11.12 1.05 -5.65
N SER A 100 11.69 2.22 -5.97
CA SER A 100 13.02 2.67 -5.56
C SER A 100 13.24 2.63 -4.05
N VAL A 101 12.20 2.89 -3.24
CA VAL A 101 12.32 2.88 -1.77
C VAL A 101 12.49 1.48 -1.18
N PHE A 102 12.13 0.43 -1.92
CA PHE A 102 12.29 -0.95 -1.45
C PHE A 102 13.70 -1.49 -1.70
N ARG A 103 14.55 -0.73 -2.39
CA ARG A 103 15.89 -1.17 -2.81
C ARG A 103 16.83 -1.46 -1.63
N HIS A 104 16.73 -0.76 -0.49
CA HIS A 104 17.57 -0.95 0.72
C HIS A 104 19.02 -1.43 0.46
N GLY A 105 19.73 -0.82 -0.50
CA GLY A 105 21.11 -1.20 -0.83
C GLY A 105 21.32 -2.59 -1.43
N ASN A 106 20.26 -3.30 -1.84
CA ASN A 106 20.33 -4.61 -2.48
C ASN A 106 20.44 -4.46 -4.01
N PRO A 107 21.64 -4.62 -4.60
CA PRO A 107 21.84 -4.50 -6.06
C PRO A 107 21.16 -5.64 -6.86
N ARG A 108 20.63 -6.67 -6.19
CA ARG A 108 19.89 -7.77 -6.83
C ARG A 108 18.37 -7.56 -6.83
N ALA A 109 17.86 -6.52 -6.18
CA ALA A 109 16.45 -6.17 -6.30
C ALA A 109 16.21 -5.64 -7.72
N ALA A 110 15.49 -6.42 -8.54
CA ALA A 110 15.16 -6.01 -9.90
C ALA A 110 14.45 -4.65 -9.88
N MET A 111 15.01 -3.66 -10.60
CA MET A 111 14.37 -2.36 -10.78
C MET A 111 13.19 -2.53 -11.73
N THR A 112 12.04 -2.83 -11.16
CA THR A 112 10.77 -2.81 -11.87
C THR A 112 10.18 -1.42 -11.68
N ASN A 113 9.62 -0.84 -12.74
CA ASN A 113 9.06 0.51 -12.76
C ASN A 113 7.72 0.54 -12.01
N ASN A 114 7.68 0.02 -10.79
CA ASN A 114 6.45 -0.27 -10.04
C ASN A 114 6.24 0.71 -8.90
N PHE A 115 5.02 0.80 -8.41
CA PHE A 115 4.72 1.56 -7.20
C PHE A 115 3.77 0.79 -6.30
N ARG A 116 3.85 1.04 -5.00
CA ARG A 116 2.93 0.52 -4.00
C ARG A 116 1.73 1.45 -3.86
N VAL A 117 0.54 0.87 -4.03
CA VAL A 117 -0.75 1.52 -3.73
C VAL A 117 -1.42 0.84 -2.53
N GLY A 118 -2.01 1.63 -1.63
CA GLY A 118 -2.76 1.13 -0.49
C GLY A 118 -4.27 1.14 -0.72
N LEU A 119 -4.92 -0.01 -0.59
CA LEU A 119 -6.36 -0.21 -0.77
C LEU A 119 -7.15 -0.16 0.55
N GLY A 120 -6.50 0.11 1.69
CA GLY A 120 -7.11 -0.01 3.03
C GLY A 120 -7.82 1.24 3.55
N ARG A 121 -7.81 2.37 2.84
CA ARG A 121 -8.38 3.63 3.33
C ARG A 121 -9.81 3.84 2.85
N LYS A 122 -10.67 4.38 3.73
CA LYS A 122 -12.02 4.83 3.34
C LYS A 122 -12.02 5.98 2.33
N SER A 123 -10.95 6.79 2.32
CA SER A 123 -10.76 7.91 1.39
C SER A 123 -10.27 7.49 0.00
N PHE A 124 -10.13 6.19 -0.27
CA PHE A 124 -9.54 5.69 -1.52
C PHE A 124 -10.31 6.16 -2.76
N ALA A 125 -11.65 6.15 -2.72
CA ALA A 125 -12.49 6.59 -3.84
C ALA A 125 -12.17 8.03 -4.29
N SER A 126 -11.98 8.96 -3.36
CA SER A 126 -11.59 10.34 -3.70
C SER A 126 -10.16 10.41 -4.24
N ALA A 127 -9.24 9.62 -3.69
CA ALA A 127 -7.85 9.62 -4.15
C ALA A 127 -7.71 9.05 -5.56
N ILE A 128 -8.43 7.97 -5.88
CA ILE A 128 -8.34 7.32 -7.19
C ILE A 128 -8.99 8.18 -8.29
N ASP A 129 -10.05 8.90 -7.98
CA ASP A 129 -10.69 9.85 -8.91
C ASP A 129 -9.75 11.02 -9.27
N ARG A 130 -9.09 11.60 -8.25
CA ARG A 130 -8.07 12.64 -8.46
C ARG A 130 -6.90 12.12 -9.29
N LEU A 131 -6.42 10.90 -8.99
CA LEU A 131 -5.35 10.28 -9.74
C LEU A 131 -5.75 10.02 -11.20
N GLY A 132 -6.95 9.50 -11.44
CA GLY A 132 -7.47 9.28 -12.80
C GLY A 132 -7.58 10.56 -13.60
N SER A 133 -8.04 11.65 -12.97
CA SER A 133 -8.10 12.96 -13.62
C SER A 133 -6.72 13.50 -13.99
N HIS A 134 -5.73 13.37 -13.09
CA HIS A 134 -4.34 13.73 -13.38
C HIS A 134 -3.74 12.86 -14.49
N VAL A 135 -3.97 11.55 -14.45
CA VAL A 135 -3.44 10.62 -15.47
C VAL A 135 -3.99 10.97 -16.86
N ARG A 136 -5.29 11.22 -16.99
CA ARG A 136 -5.89 11.66 -18.26
C ARG A 136 -5.34 13.00 -18.74
N ALA A 137 -5.17 13.96 -17.85
CA ALA A 137 -4.73 15.30 -18.23
C ALA A 137 -3.26 15.34 -18.67
N ARG A 138 -2.41 14.48 -18.09
CA ARG A 138 -0.96 14.52 -18.27
C ARG A 138 -0.42 13.47 -19.25
N TYR A 139 -1.07 12.30 -19.32
CA TYR A 139 -0.57 11.13 -20.06
C TYR A 139 -1.61 10.52 -21.02
N GLY A 140 -2.79 11.14 -21.14
CA GLY A 140 -3.88 10.73 -22.03
C GLY A 140 -3.86 11.40 -23.39
#